data_AF-A0A430JF04-F1
#
_entry.id   AF-A0A430JF04-F1
#
_cell.length_a   1.000
_cell.length_b   1.000
_cell.length_c   1.000
_cell.angle_alpha   90.00
_cell.angle_beta   90.00
_cell.angle_gamma   90.00
#
_symmetry.space_group_name_H-M   'P 1'
#
loop_
_entity.id
_entity.type
_entity.pdbx_description
1 polymer ?
#
loop_
_entity_poly.entity_id
_entity_poly.type
_entity_poly.pdbx_seq_one_letter_code
_entity_poly.pdbx_strand_id
1 'polypeptide(L)'
;MKSFESVWLRIVAHEDSEFRQVRGKTFKYKMNGNAIVPNTTNYLIAKSQIERAWERMPVRGPGEISDLIAPSYLFAILADERISGE
;
A
#
# COMPACT_ATOMS: atom_id res chain seq x y z
N MET A 1 -9.21 13.91 11.63
CA MET A 1 -9.55 12.48 11.43
C MET A 1 -8.99 12.07 10.08
N LYS A 2 -8.02 11.15 10.01
CA LYS A 2 -7.56 10.61 8.74
C LYS A 2 -8.55 9.52 8.32
N SER A 3 -9.23 9.69 7.20
CA SER A 3 -10.11 8.65 6.64
C SER A 3 -9.33 7.81 5.64
N PHE A 4 -9.64 6.52 5.56
CA PHE A 4 -9.09 5.64 4.53
C PHE A 4 -9.30 6.20 3.12
N GLU A 5 -10.39 6.91 2.87
CA GLU A 5 -10.65 7.54 1.58
C GLU A 5 -9.58 8.57 1.18
N SER A 6 -9.09 9.38 2.12
CA SER A 6 -8.02 10.34 1.84
C SER A 6 -6.71 9.62 1.50
N VAL A 7 -6.42 8.53 2.22
CA VAL A 7 -5.26 7.66 1.95
C VAL A 7 -5.40 7.00 0.58
N TRP A 8 -6.58 6.47 0.27
CA TRP A 8 -6.89 5.86 -1.02
C TRP A 8 -6.72 6.85 -2.17
N LEU A 9 -7.24 8.08 -2.05
CA LEU A 9 -7.07 9.13 -3.06
C LEU A 9 -5.60 9.47 -3.29
N ARG A 10 -4.76 9.45 -2.25
CA ARG A 10 -3.31 9.64 -2.40
C ARG A 10 -2.65 8.47 -3.11
N ILE A 11 -3.06 7.23 -2.81
CA ILE A 11 -2.57 6.04 -3.53
C ILE A 11 -2.95 6.14 -5.02
N VAL A 12 -4.17 6.59 -5.35
CA VAL A 12 -4.57 6.85 -6.74
C VAL A 12 -3.69 7.94 -7.37
N ALA A 13 -3.50 9.06 -6.68
CA ALA A 13 -2.71 10.19 -7.18
C ALA A 13 -1.22 9.87 -7.38
N HIS A 14 -0.70 8.88 -6.65
CA HIS A 14 0.69 8.43 -6.71
C HIS A 14 0.85 7.10 -7.47
N GLU A 15 -0.05 6.78 -8.39
CA GLU A 15 0.18 5.68 -9.33
C GLU A 15 1.46 5.90 -10.15
N ASP A 16 2.10 4.80 -10.58
CA ASP A 16 3.43 4.79 -11.24
C ASP A 16 4.60 5.39 -10.44
N SER A 17 4.36 5.89 -9.22
CA SER A 17 5.43 6.38 -8.35
C SER A 17 6.28 5.23 -7.82
N GLU A 18 7.57 5.50 -7.59
CA GLU A 18 8.45 4.53 -6.94
C GLU A 18 8.23 4.50 -5.43
N PHE A 19 7.97 3.30 -4.92
CA PHE A 19 7.87 2.96 -3.51
C PHE A 19 8.99 1.99 -3.12
N ARG A 20 9.43 2.05 -1.87
CA ARG A 20 10.52 1.21 -1.36
C ARG A 20 10.03 0.27 -0.27
N GLN A 21 10.21 -1.03 -0.49
CA GLN A 21 9.97 -2.05 0.54
C GLN A 21 11.04 -1.98 1.61
N VAL A 22 10.70 -2.43 2.83
CA VAL A 22 11.63 -2.55 3.96
C VAL A 22 12.87 -3.38 3.62
N ARG A 23 12.71 -4.40 2.75
CA ARG A 23 13.82 -5.23 2.25
C ARG A 23 14.73 -4.53 1.24
N GLY A 24 14.52 -3.25 0.95
CA GLY A 24 15.34 -2.44 0.05
C GLY A 24 14.94 -2.49 -1.43
N LYS A 25 13.93 -3.29 -1.80
CA LYS A 25 13.45 -3.37 -3.19
C LYS A 25 12.52 -2.20 -3.51
N THR A 26 12.75 -1.53 -4.63
CA THR A 26 11.80 -0.55 -5.16
C THR A 26 10.78 -1.21 -6.08
N PHE A 27 9.57 -0.68 -6.11
CA PHE A 27 8.52 -1.10 -7.01
C PHE A 27 7.62 0.08 -7.36
N LYS A 28 6.93 -0.07 -8.48
CA LYS A 28 5.82 0.79 -8.89
C LYS A 28 4.55 -0.02 -8.87
N TYR A 29 3.39 0.63 -8.87
CA TYR A 29 2.11 -0.02 -9.12
C TYR A 29 1.27 0.80 -10.08
N LYS A 30 0.31 0.14 -10.69
CA LYS A 30 -0.73 0.78 -11.52
C LYS A 30 -2.09 0.52 -10.92
N MET A 31 -3.00 1.47 -11.11
CA MET A 31 -4.40 1.31 -10.76
C MET A 31 -5.08 0.36 -11.75
N ASN A 32 -5.89 -0.54 -11.22
CA ASN A 32 -6.75 -1.44 -11.98
C ASN A 32 -8.13 -1.48 -11.31
N GLY A 33 -8.98 -0.53 -11.69
CA GLY A 33 -10.27 -0.30 -11.04
C GLY A 33 -10.12 0.02 -9.56
N ASN A 34 -10.69 -0.83 -8.69
CA ASN A 34 -10.59 -0.72 -7.23
C ASN A 34 -9.45 -1.56 -6.65
N ALA A 35 -8.38 -1.79 -7.42
CA ALA A 35 -7.22 -2.54 -7.01
C ALA A 35 -5.94 -1.91 -7.56
N ILE A 36 -4.80 -2.27 -6.97
CA ILE A 36 -3.49 -1.93 -7.50
C ILE A 36 -2.77 -3.20 -7.94
N VAL A 37 -1.98 -3.07 -9.01
CA VAL A 37 -1.12 -4.15 -9.52
C VAL A 37 0.31 -3.65 -9.50
N PRO A 38 1.19 -4.22 -8.66
CA PRO A 38 2.60 -3.89 -8.67
C PRO A 38 3.25 -4.26 -10.02
N ASN A 39 4.24 -3.51 -10.48
CA ASN A 39 4.98 -3.88 -11.71
C ASN A 39 5.94 -5.05 -11.48
N THR A 40 6.31 -5.31 -10.23
CA THR A 40 7.22 -6.41 -9.87
C THR A 40 6.51 -7.76 -9.76
N THR A 41 5.17 -7.79 -9.81
CA THR A 41 4.40 -9.03 -9.68
C THR A 41 2.96 -8.88 -10.18
N ASN A 42 2.36 -9.94 -10.71
CA ASN A 42 0.98 -9.91 -11.20
C ASN A 42 -0.08 -10.07 -10.08
N TYR A 43 0.28 -9.79 -8.83
CA TYR A 43 -0.70 -9.83 -7.73
C TYR A 43 -1.61 -8.62 -7.81
N LEU A 44 -2.92 -8.88 -7.83
CA LEU A 44 -3.94 -7.87 -7.72
C LEU A 44 -4.24 -7.62 -6.24
N ILE A 45 -3.95 -6.41 -5.77
CA ILE A 45 -4.19 -5.99 -4.39
C ILE A 45 -5.44 -5.12 -4.37
N ALA A 46 -6.56 -5.71 -3.94
CA ALA A 46 -7.83 -5.00 -3.88
C ALA A 46 -7.84 -3.90 -2.80
N LYS A 47 -8.62 -2.83 -3.02
CA LYS A 47 -8.84 -1.72 -2.07
C LYS A 47 -9.19 -2.23 -0.67
N SER A 48 -10.05 -3.25 -0.54
CA SER A 48 -10.41 -3.84 0.76
C SER A 48 -9.23 -4.48 1.50
N GLN A 49 -8.23 -5.03 0.80
CA GLN A 49 -7.02 -5.54 1.46
C GLN A 49 -6.17 -4.39 2.01
N ILE A 50 -6.11 -3.28 1.27
CA ILE A 50 -5.40 -2.07 1.68
C ILE A 50 -6.11 -1.40 2.85
N GLU A 51 -7.44 -1.37 2.84
CA GLU A 51 -8.27 -0.90 3.94
C GLU A 51 -7.98 -1.70 5.22
N ARG A 52 -8.03 -3.04 5.14
CA ARG A 52 -7.70 -3.91 6.28
C ARG A 52 -6.28 -3.72 6.80
N ALA A 53 -5.32 -3.43 5.91
CA ALA A 53 -3.95 -3.10 6.33
C ALA A 53 -3.88 -1.73 7.00
N TRP A 54 -4.61 -0.73 6.48
CA TRP A 54 -4.69 0.61 7.02
C TRP A 54 -5.35 0.63 8.40
N GLU A 55 -6.40 -0.16 8.62
CA GLU A 55 -7.06 -0.30 9.93
C GLU A 55 -6.12 -0.87 11.01
N ARG A 56 -5.10 -1.63 10.61
CA ARG A 56 -4.08 -2.17 11.52
C ARG A 56 -2.90 -1.22 11.73
N MET A 57 -2.78 -0.15 10.94
CA MET A 57 -1.69 0.82 11.10
C MET A 57 -1.87 1.65 12.39
N PRO A 58 -0.77 2.09 13.02
CA PRO A 58 0.63 1.86 12.63
C PRO A 58 1.13 0.46 13.06
N VAL A 59 1.67 -0.30 12.10
CA VAL A 59 2.40 -1.55 12.40
C VAL A 59 3.91 -1.32 12.34
N ARG A 60 4.69 -2.16 13.03
CA ARG A 60 6.17 -2.10 13.07
C ARG A 60 6.81 -2.69 11.82
N GLY A 61 6.06 -3.46 11.06
CA GLY A 61 6.55 -4.07 9.83
C GLY A 61 5.51 -4.95 9.13
N PRO A 62 5.86 -5.51 7.96
CA PRO A 62 4.97 -6.38 7.21
C PRO A 62 4.62 -7.68 7.96
N GLY A 63 5.40 -8.05 8.98
CA GLY A 63 5.15 -9.23 9.83
C GLY A 63 3.78 -9.22 10.51
N GLU A 64 3.32 -8.05 10.97
CA GLU A 64 2.06 -7.90 11.70
C GLU A 64 0.82 -7.96 10.79
N ILE A 65 1.03 -7.81 9.47
CA ILE A 65 -0.01 -7.94 8.46
C ILE A 65 0.23 -9.14 7.53
N SER A 66 1.00 -10.13 7.98
CA SER A 66 1.34 -11.32 7.16
C SER A 66 0.15 -12.17 6.72
N ASP A 67 -1.00 -12.01 7.39
CA ASP A 67 -2.31 -12.59 7.05
C ASP A 67 -2.92 -11.98 5.77
N LEU A 68 -2.50 -10.77 5.38
CA LEU A 68 -2.98 -10.08 4.18
C LEU A 68 -2.15 -10.45 2.95
N ILE A 69 -2.74 -10.28 1.77
CA ILE A 69 -2.03 -10.51 0.51
C ILE A 69 -0.97 -9.42 0.32
N ALA A 70 0.23 -9.81 -0.09
CA ALA A 70 1.32 -8.89 -0.42
C ALA A 70 1.67 -7.92 0.74
N PRO A 71 1.94 -8.42 1.96
CA PRO A 71 2.10 -7.59 3.16
C PRO A 71 3.28 -6.61 3.05
N SER A 72 4.36 -6.99 2.37
CA SER A 72 5.49 -6.10 2.11
C SER A 72 5.15 -4.91 1.21
N TYR A 73 4.20 -5.06 0.30
CA TYR A 73 3.73 -3.99 -0.58
C TYR A 73 2.75 -3.08 0.16
N LEU A 74 1.78 -3.68 0.86
CA LEU A 74 0.81 -2.96 1.69
C LEU A 74 1.51 -2.07 2.72
N PHE A 75 2.47 -2.64 3.45
CA PHE A 75 3.26 -1.88 4.43
C PHE A 75 4.03 -0.73 3.76
N ALA A 76 4.73 -1.00 2.65
CA ALA A 76 5.54 0.01 1.99
C ALA A 76 4.72 1.20 1.46
N ILE A 77 3.52 0.96 0.94
CA ILE A 77 2.63 2.02 0.44
C ILE A 77 2.05 2.81 1.60
N LEU A 78 1.51 2.13 2.61
CA LEU A 78 0.80 2.77 3.72
C LEU A 78 1.73 3.47 4.71
N ALA A 79 2.98 3.00 4.86
CA ALA A 79 4.00 3.63 5.69
C ALA A 79 4.72 4.78 4.97
N ASP A 80 4.52 4.96 3.66
CA ASP A 80 5.12 6.05 2.90
C ASP A 80 4.55 7.40 3.37
N GLU A 81 5.42 8.39 3.56
CA GLU A 81 5.04 9.74 4.05
C GLU A 81 4.04 10.42 3.11
N ARG A 82 4.17 10.21 1.79
CA ARG A 82 3.27 10.79 0.78
C ARG A 82 1.84 10.27 0.95
N ILE A 83 1.70 9.03 1.42
CA ILE A 83 0.42 8.35 1.57
C ILE A 83 -0.14 8.56 2.98
N SER A 84 0.64 8.21 4.00
CA SER A 84 0.27 8.35 5.42
C SER A 84 -0.01 9.80 5.82
N GLY A 85 0.68 10.76 5.19
CA GLY A 85 0.65 12.18 5.49
C GLY A 85 1.17 12.48 6.87
N GLU A 86 2.10 13.40 7.01
CA GLU A 86 2.10 14.20 8.23
C GLU A 86 0.87 15.13 8.26
#